data_AF-A0A1G9XA76-F1
#
_entry.id   AF-A0A1G9XA76-F1
#
_cell.length_a   1.000
_cell.length_b   1.000
_cell.length_c   1.000
_cell.angle_alpha   90.00
_cell.angle_beta   90.00
_cell.angle_gamma   90.00
#
_symmetry.space_group_name_H-M   'P 1'
#
loop_
_entity.id
_entity.type
_entity.pdbx_description
1 polymer ?
#
loop_
_entity_poly.entity_id
_entity_poly.type
_entity_poly.pdbx_seq_one_letter_code
_entity_poly.pdbx_strand_id
1 'polypeptide(L)'
;MTVEQVVSESVSTYLFWARIMKEHAIFIQSALPPPQAALAAQAEDFRRQFTRFLSEAVRLAGGVLPKETLESRQFFCNSSREHIVYLR
;
A
#
# COMPACT_ATOMS: atom_id res chain seq x y z
N MET A 1 25.96 -3.72 7.87
CA MET A 1 24.66 -3.89 7.22
C MET A 1 24.83 -4.97 6.15
N THR A 2 24.13 -6.10 6.28
CA THR A 2 24.18 -7.18 5.28
C THR A 2 23.24 -6.88 4.11
N VAL A 3 23.39 -7.60 3.00
CA VAL A 3 22.52 -7.43 1.83
C VAL A 3 21.06 -7.73 2.20
N GLU A 4 20.83 -8.74 3.01
CA GLU A 4 19.50 -9.14 3.49
C GLU A 4 18.86 -8.02 4.32
N GLN A 5 19.64 -7.34 5.16
CA GLN A 5 19.17 -6.19 5.94
C GLN A 5 18.78 -5.03 5.01
N VAL A 6 19.61 -4.71 4.01
CA VAL A 6 19.32 -3.66 3.02
C VAL A 6 18.02 -3.96 2.27
N VAL A 7 17.83 -5.21 1.85
CA VAL A 7 16.64 -5.65 1.11
C VAL A 7 15.41 -5.55 2.00
N SER A 8 15.47 -6.04 3.24
CA SER A 8 14.36 -5.95 4.20
C SER A 8 13.96 -4.50 4.48
N GLU A 9 14.92 -3.61 4.76
CA GLU A 9 14.65 -2.20 5.02
C GLU A 9 14.06 -1.49 3.80
N SER A 10 14.57 -1.80 2.60
CA SER A 10 14.05 -1.26 1.34
C SER A 10 12.60 -1.68 1.13
N VAL A 11 12.31 -2.98 1.26
CA VAL A 11 10.94 -3.53 1.09
C VAL A 11 9.99 -2.92 2.11
N SER A 12 10.37 -2.84 3.38
CA SER A 12 9.58 -2.22 4.43
C SER A 12 9.25 -0.76 4.12
N THR A 13 10.26 0.02 3.72
CA THR A 13 10.11 1.43 3.35
C THR A 13 9.19 1.61 2.14
N TYR A 14 9.34 0.78 1.11
CA TYR A 14 8.49 0.84 -0.09
C TYR A 14 7.03 0.52 0.25
N LEU A 15 6.78 -0.51 1.05
CA LEU A 15 5.42 -0.87 1.47
C LEU A 15 4.77 0.24 2.30
N PHE A 16 5.54 0.90 3.18
CA PHE A 16 5.06 2.06 3.94
C PHE A 16 4.59 3.19 3.01
N TRP A 17 5.44 3.61 2.07
CA TRP A 17 5.09 4.71 1.17
C TRP A 17 4.00 4.34 0.16
N ALA A 18 3.98 3.10 -0.34
CA ALA A 18 2.92 2.63 -1.23
C ALA A 18 1.53 2.69 -0.57
N ARG A 19 1.45 2.40 0.73
CA ARG A 19 0.22 2.60 1.51
C ARG A 19 -0.19 4.07 1.57
N ILE A 20 0.74 4.98 1.88
CA ILE A 20 0.46 6.42 1.94
C ILE A 20 -0.02 6.94 0.58
N MET A 21 0.61 6.51 -0.52
CA MET A 21 0.19 6.89 -1.87
C MET A 21 -1.21 6.37 -2.22
N LYS A 22 -1.60 5.19 -1.72
CA LYS A 22 -2.99 4.71 -1.82
C LYS A 22 -3.97 5.64 -1.10
N GLU A 23 -3.63 6.07 0.11
CA GLU A 23 -4.48 6.98 0.90
C GLU A 23 -4.60 8.35 0.21
N HIS A 24 -3.52 8.86 -0.37
CA HIS A 24 -3.55 10.08 -1.18
C HIS A 24 -4.46 9.96 -2.40
N ALA A 25 -4.47 8.81 -3.08
CA ALA A 25 -5.36 8.58 -4.22
C ALA A 25 -6.84 8.70 -3.82
N ILE A 26 -7.21 8.24 -2.62
CA ILE A 26 -8.57 8.38 -2.06
C ILE A 26 -8.89 9.85 -1.80
N PHE A 27 -7.96 10.60 -1.17
CA PHE A 27 -8.16 12.02 -0.90
C PHE A 27 -8.30 12.84 -2.18
N ILE A 28 -7.44 12.58 -3.18
CA ILE A 28 -7.50 13.26 -4.48
C ILE A 28 -8.84 12.97 -5.18
N GLN A 29 -9.24 11.70 -5.28
CA GLN A 29 -10.53 11.33 -5.87
C GLN A 29 -11.69 12.08 -5.19
N SER A 30 -11.67 12.17 -3.86
CA SER A 30 -12.74 12.77 -3.07
C SER A 30 -12.77 14.31 -3.12
N ALA A 31 -11.63 14.94 -3.40
CA ALA A 31 -11.49 16.40 -3.47
C ALA A 31 -11.80 16.97 -4.86
N LEU A 32 -11.88 16.13 -5.90
CA LEU A 32 -12.08 16.60 -7.28
C LEU A 32 -13.57 16.81 -7.59
N PRO A 33 -13.95 17.99 -8.13
CA PRO A 33 -15.33 18.29 -8.47
C PRO A 33 -15.79 17.57 -9.75
N PRO A 34 -17.11 17.45 -10.02
CA PRO A 34 -17.64 16.72 -11.17
C PRO A 34 -17.05 17.08 -12.54
N PRO A 35 -16.72 18.35 -12.87
CA PRO A 35 -16.07 18.69 -14.13
C PRO A 35 -14.70 18.03 -14.34
N GLN A 36 -14.07 17.53 -13.27
CA GLN A 36 -12.77 16.85 -13.28
C GLN A 36 -12.90 15.33 -13.14
N ALA A 37 -14.04 14.75 -13.56
CA ALA A 37 -14.32 13.31 -13.45
C ALA A 37 -13.23 12.40 -14.04
N ALA A 38 -12.55 12.83 -15.11
CA ALA A 38 -11.44 12.07 -15.69
C ALA A 38 -10.23 11.96 -14.72
N LEU A 39 -9.90 13.04 -14.01
CA LEU A 39 -8.84 13.04 -13.00
C LEU A 39 -9.26 12.22 -11.77
N ALA A 40 -10.54 12.29 -11.39
CA ALA A 40 -11.07 11.46 -10.30
C ALA A 40 -11.01 9.96 -10.66
N ALA A 41 -11.32 9.59 -11.90
CA ALA A 41 -11.18 8.23 -12.40
C ALA A 41 -9.72 7.77 -12.42
N GLN A 42 -8.78 8.65 -12.74
CA GLN A 42 -7.34 8.35 -12.68
C GLN A 42 -6.87 8.13 -11.23
N ALA A 43 -7.32 8.95 -10.29
CA ALA A 43 -7.04 8.77 -8.87
C ALA A 43 -7.57 7.42 -8.35
N GLU A 44 -8.80 7.06 -8.73
CA GLU A 44 -9.38 5.76 -8.44
C GLU A 44 -8.57 4.60 -9.07
N ASP A 45 -8.01 4.77 -10.27
CA ASP A 45 -7.14 3.76 -10.85
C ASP A 45 -5.82 3.60 -10.10
N PHE A 46 -5.19 4.70 -9.67
CA PHE A 46 -4.03 4.65 -8.79
C PHE A 46 -4.34 3.93 -7.48
N ARG A 47 -5.50 4.19 -6.87
CA ARG A 47 -5.94 3.47 -5.66
C ARG A 47 -5.94 1.95 -5.89
N ARG A 48 -6.52 1.48 -7.00
CA ARG A 48 -6.54 0.05 -7.36
C ARG A 48 -5.15 -0.52 -7.64
N GLN A 49 -4.30 0.23 -8.32
CA GLN A 49 -2.91 -0.18 -8.59
C GLN A 49 -2.13 -0.35 -7.30
N PHE A 50 -2.20 0.61 -6.36
CA PHE A 50 -1.55 0.49 -5.06
C PHE A 50 -2.13 -0.64 -4.21
N THR A 51 -3.46 -0.88 -4.22
CA THR A 51 -4.05 -2.05 -3.54
C THR A 51 -3.45 -3.36 -4.06
N ARG A 52 -3.39 -3.53 -5.39
CA ARG A 52 -2.80 -4.75 -6.00
C ARG A 52 -1.32 -4.89 -5.68
N PHE A 53 -0.56 -3.81 -5.83
CA PHE A 53 0.87 -3.77 -5.53
C PHE A 53 1.17 -4.14 -4.07
N LEU A 54 0.45 -3.54 -3.12
CA LEU A 54 0.61 -3.85 -1.69
C LEU A 54 0.27 -5.32 -1.40
N SER A 55 -0.81 -5.84 -1.99
CA SER A 55 -1.21 -7.25 -1.86
C SER A 55 -0.10 -8.21 -2.29
N GLU A 56 0.49 -7.94 -3.44
CA GLU A 56 1.53 -8.77 -4.03
C GLU A 56 2.87 -8.63 -3.31
N ALA A 57 3.27 -7.40 -2.99
CA ALA A 57 4.55 -7.12 -2.38
C ALA A 57 4.68 -7.78 -0.99
N VAL A 58 3.64 -7.74 -0.16
CA VAL A 58 3.68 -8.44 1.14
C VAL A 58 3.60 -9.96 0.97
N ARG A 59 2.82 -10.47 0.00
CA ARG A 59 2.80 -11.91 -0.31
C ARG A 59 4.19 -12.42 -0.66
N LEU A 60 4.94 -11.65 -1.45
CA LEU A 60 6.33 -11.95 -1.81
C LEU A 60 7.30 -11.72 -0.64
N ALA A 61 7.03 -10.74 0.21
CA ALA A 61 7.87 -10.38 1.35
C ALA A 61 7.74 -11.32 2.56
N GLY A 62 6.85 -12.32 2.52
CA GLY A 62 6.64 -13.29 3.61
C GLY A 62 7.88 -14.08 4.05
N GLY A 63 8.99 -14.03 3.29
CA GLY A 63 10.30 -14.57 3.70
C GLY A 63 11.40 -13.52 3.90
N VAL A 64 11.10 -12.25 3.65
CA VAL A 64 12.09 -11.13 3.66
C VAL A 64 11.87 -10.21 4.85
N LEU A 65 10.61 -10.00 5.25
CA LEU A 65 10.28 -9.12 6.37
C LEU A 65 10.14 -9.91 7.68
N PRO A 66 10.59 -9.33 8.80
CA PRO A 66 10.30 -9.86 10.13
C PRO A 66 8.79 -10.01 10.35
N LYS A 67 8.40 -11.05 11.10
CA LYS A 67 6.98 -11.33 11.40
C LYS A 67 6.33 -10.16 12.12
N GLU A 68 7.08 -9.49 12.99
CA GLU A 68 6.66 -8.29 13.72
C GLU A 68 6.30 -7.14 12.78
N THR A 69 7.05 -6.97 11.68
CA THR A 69 6.79 -5.95 10.66
C THR A 69 5.48 -6.24 9.93
N LEU A 70 5.20 -7.51 9.61
CA LEU A 70 3.93 -7.92 8.98
C LEU A 70 2.73 -7.75 9.92
N GLU A 71 2.92 -7.98 11.22
CA GLU A 71 1.88 -7.88 12.25
C GLU A 71 1.65 -6.45 12.76
N SER A 72 2.58 -5.53 12.52
CA SER A 72 2.61 -4.14 13.03
C SER A 72 1.41 -3.25 12.65
N ARG A 73 0.45 -3.79 11.91
CA ARG A 73 -0.65 -3.07 11.25
C ARG A 73 -0.22 -1.92 10.33
N GLN A 74 1.08 -1.73 10.10
CA GLN A 74 1.62 -0.59 9.35
C GLN A 74 1.18 -0.61 7.89
N PHE A 75 0.87 -1.78 7.33
CA PHE A 75 0.42 -1.95 5.95
C PHE A 75 -1.12 -1.99 5.80
N PHE A 76 -1.86 -1.79 6.90
CA PHE A 76 -3.32 -1.70 6.86
C PHE A 76 -3.75 -0.29 6.49
N CYS A 77 -4.61 -0.16 5.49
CA CYS A 77 -5.22 1.12 5.13
C CYS A 77 -6.62 1.21 5.72
N ASN A 78 -6.87 2.20 6.58
CA ASN A 78 -8.15 2.33 7.31
C ASN A 78 -9.28 2.97 6.48
N SER A 79 -8.92 3.71 5.41
CA SER A 79 -9.86 4.48 4.59
C SER A 79 -10.59 3.66 3.53
N SER A 80 -10.06 2.48 3.18
CA SER A 80 -10.80 1.43 2.47
C SER A 80 -11.09 0.38 3.52
N ARG A 81 -12.35 -0.03 3.76
CA ARG A 81 -12.67 -1.23 4.58
C ARG A 81 -12.17 -2.54 3.91
N GLU A 82 -11.10 -2.47 3.14
CA GLU A 82 -10.37 -3.57 2.53
C GLU A 82 -9.36 -4.09 3.57
N HIS A 83 -9.79 -5.09 4.34
CA HIS A 83 -8.87 -5.84 5.18
C HIS A 83 -7.93 -6.62 4.26
N ILE A 84 -6.69 -6.16 4.11
CA ILE A 84 -5.65 -7.04 3.60
C ILE A 84 -5.31 -8.00 4.74
N VAL A 85 -6.05 -9.11 4.81
CA VAL A 85 -5.80 -10.19 5.76
C VAL A 85 -4.57 -10.93 5.28
N TYR A 86 -3.40 -10.49 5.74
CA TYR A 86 -2.22 -11.35 5.74
C TYR A 86 -2.38 -12.31 6.90
N LEU A 87 -2.16 -13.60 6.62
CA LEU A 87 -2.26 -14.76 7.52
C LEU A 87 -3.66 -15.42 7.54
N ARG A 88 -3.88 -16.28 6.55
CA ARG A 88 -4.37 -17.63 6.83
C ARG A 88 -3.40 -18.63 6.24
#